data_AF-A0A4V5TU92-F1
#
_entry.id   AF-A0A4V5TU92-F1
#
_cell.length_a   1.000
_cell.length_b   1.000
_cell.length_c   1.000
_cell.angle_alpha   90.00
_cell.angle_beta   90.00
_cell.angle_gamma   90.00
#
_symmetry.space_group_name_H-M   'P 1'
#
loop_
_entity.id
_entity.type
_entity.pdbx_description
1 polymer ?
#
loop_
_entity_poly.entity_id
_entity_poly.type
_entity_poly.pdbx_seq_one_letter_code
_entity_poly.pdbx_strand_id
1 'polypeptide(L)'
;NLNAYMALEIEIRELLKARGHKERIIPSDVRELFIEKIDRLPKEKLRVIEVPDSFNLITFMRAFEQLIRAGIQVTTAEQVLTAMKAN
;
A
#
# COMPACT_ATOMS: atom_id res chain seq x y z
N ASN A 1 9.13 -5.30 -2.56
CA ASN A 1 9.65 -4.86 -1.25
C ASN A 1 8.59 -4.95 -0.14
N LEU A 2 7.32 -5.26 -0.45
CA LEU A 2 6.26 -5.56 0.54
C LEU A 2 6.70 -6.57 1.63
N ASN A 3 7.49 -7.58 1.25
CA ASN A 3 8.02 -8.58 2.17
C ASN A 3 8.89 -7.98 3.30
N ALA A 4 9.60 -6.87 3.04
CA ALA A 4 10.44 -6.22 4.05
C ALA A 4 9.58 -5.47 5.09
N TYR A 5 8.50 -4.82 4.64
CA TYR A 5 7.52 -4.19 5.53
C TYR A 5 6.74 -5.22 6.34
N MET A 6 6.32 -6.33 5.70
CA MET A 6 5.65 -7.44 6.40
C MET A 6 6.56 -8.10 7.44
N ALA A 7 7.83 -8.34 7.09
CA ALA A 7 8.81 -8.91 8.03
C ALA A 7 9.02 -7.98 9.23
N LEU A 8 9.13 -6.67 8.99
CA LEU A 8 9.27 -5.67 10.04
C LEU A 8 8.02 -5.62 10.94
N GLU A 9 6.81 -5.71 10.38
CA GLU A 9 5.59 -5.78 11.16
C GLU A 9 5.55 -7.02 12.08
N ILE A 10 5.93 -8.19 11.54
CA ILE A 10 5.99 -9.45 12.31
C ILE A 10 6.99 -9.30 13.47
N GLU A 11 8.20 -8.80 13.20
CA GLU A 11 9.25 -8.62 14.20
C GLU A 11 8.77 -7.72 15.36
N ILE A 12 8.08 -6.63 15.06
CA ILE A 12 7.56 -5.72 16.09
C ILE A 12 6.42 -6.33 16.89
N ARG A 13 5.51 -7.09 16.24
CA ARG A 13 4.44 -7.81 16.94
C ARG A 13 5.03 -8.85 17.91
N GLU A 14 6.08 -9.55 17.51
CA GLU A 14 6.80 -10.50 18.36
C GLU A 14 7.51 -9.81 19.53
N LEU A 15 8.16 -8.67 19.28
CA LEU A 15 8.80 -7.86 20.34
C LEU A 15 7.78 -7.40 21.39
N LEU A 16 6.62 -6.90 20.95
CA LEU A 16 5.54 -6.48 21.85
C LEU A 16 4.99 -7.66 22.66
N LYS A 17 4.81 -8.81 22.02
CA LYS A 17 4.36 -10.05 22.68
C LYS A 17 5.38 -10.52 23.74
N ALA A 18 6.67 -10.50 23.42
CA ALA A 18 7.75 -10.90 24.33
C ALA A 18 7.83 -9.99 25.57
N ARG A 19 7.50 -8.70 25.41
CA ARG A 19 7.39 -7.73 26.52
C ARG A 19 6.08 -7.82 27.31
N GLY A 20 5.20 -8.77 26.99
CA GLY A 20 3.92 -8.95 27.66
C GLY A 20 2.90 -7.85 27.34
N HIS A 21 3.12 -7.08 26.27
CA HIS A 21 2.25 -5.98 25.89
C HIS A 21 0.95 -6.52 25.31
N LYS A 22 -0.16 -6.32 26.04
CA LYS A 22 -1.52 -6.74 25.63
C LYS A 22 -2.41 -5.56 25.20
N GLU A 23 -1.93 -4.35 25.40
CA GLU A 23 -2.70 -3.14 25.16
C GLU A 23 -2.66 -2.68 23.71
N ARG A 24 -3.69 -1.91 23.33
CA ARG A 24 -3.84 -1.31 22.00
C ARG A 24 -2.82 -0.19 21.73
N ILE A 25 -2.19 0.33 22.78
CA ILE A 25 -1.25 1.45 22.72
C ILE A 25 0.18 0.90 22.60
N ILE A 26 0.89 1.36 21.58
CA ILE A 26 2.29 1.00 21.35
C ILE A 26 3.19 1.92 22.19
N PRO A 27 4.12 1.37 23.00
CA PRO A 27 5.12 2.15 23.73
C PRO A 27 5.93 3.09 22.83
N SER A 28 6.31 4.25 23.37
CA SER A 28 7.05 5.26 22.61
C SER A 28 8.40 4.76 22.10
N ASP A 29 9.13 3.99 22.90
CA ASP A 29 10.43 3.41 22.53
C ASP A 29 10.30 2.41 21.37
N VAL A 30 9.25 1.59 21.38
CA VAL A 30 8.95 0.65 20.28
C VAL A 30 8.53 1.39 19.02
N ARG A 31 7.74 2.46 19.16
CA ARG A 31 7.33 3.31 18.04
C ARG A 31 8.53 4.01 17.40
N GLU A 32 9.43 4.57 18.19
CA GLU A 32 10.64 5.24 17.70
C GLU A 32 11.56 4.24 16.97
N LEU A 33 11.78 3.06 17.56
CA LEU A 33 12.51 1.96 16.91
C LEU A 33 11.88 1.56 15.57
N PHE A 34 10.54 1.53 15.49
CA PHE A 34 9.84 1.19 14.26
C PHE A 34 10.02 2.26 13.18
N ILE A 35 9.92 3.54 13.53
CA ILE A 35 10.17 4.66 12.60
C ILE A 35 11.60 4.59 12.06
N GLU A 36 12.58 4.39 12.94
CA GLU A 36 14.00 4.27 12.55
C GLU A 36 14.22 3.09 11.58
N LYS A 37 13.60 1.94 11.84
CA LYS A 37 13.68 0.77 10.96
C LYS A 37 13.00 1.01 9.62
N ILE A 38 11.83 1.67 9.60
CA ILE A 38 11.14 2.05 8.36
C ILE A 38 12.02 2.98 7.52
N ASP A 39 12.64 3.99 8.12
CA ASP A 39 13.50 4.95 7.41
C ASP A 39 14.72 4.29 6.77
N ARG A 40 15.19 3.18 7.37
CA ARG A 40 16.29 2.35 6.86
C ARG A 40 15.87 1.33 5.81
N LEU A 41 14.57 1.04 5.67
CA LEU A 41 14.12 0.12 4.65
C LEU A 41 14.41 0.71 3.25
N PRO A 42 14.80 -0.13 2.27
CA PRO A 42 14.99 0.33 0.91
C PRO A 42 13.70 0.99 0.44
N LYS A 43 13.73 2.29 0.17
CA LYS A 43 12.57 3.02 -0.35
C LYS A 43 12.29 2.46 -1.74
N GLU A 44 11.12 1.83 -1.93
CA GLU A 44 10.68 1.55 -3.31
C GLU A 44 10.64 2.87 -4.05
N LYS A 45 11.07 2.87 -5.32
CA LYS A 45 10.81 4.02 -6.19
C LYS A 45 9.29 4.23 -6.16
N LEU A 46 8.87 5.40 -5.69
CA LEU A 46 7.49 5.85 -5.82
C LEU A 46 7.08 5.61 -7.27
N ARG A 47 6.13 4.71 -7.48
CA ARG A 47 5.50 4.54 -8.80
C ARG A 47 4.59 5.73 -8.99
N VAL A 48 5.16 6.81 -9.52
CA VAL A 48 4.40 7.98 -9.94
C VAL A 48 3.69 7.59 -11.22
N ILE A 49 2.36 7.57 -11.17
CA ILE A 49 1.51 7.44 -12.35
C ILE A 49 1.17 8.86 -12.73
N GLU A 50 1.67 9.32 -13.88
CA GLU A 50 1.21 10.58 -14.45
C GLU A 50 -0.24 10.39 -14.91
N VAL A 51 -1.15 11.12 -14.27
CA VAL A 51 -2.57 11.10 -14.62
C VAL A 51 -2.88 12.29 -15.53
N PRO A 52 -3.83 12.15 -16.48
CA PRO A 52 -4.29 13.30 -17.27
C PRO A 52 -4.86 14.41 -16.39
N ASP A 53 -4.81 15.66 -16.83
CA ASP A 53 -5.38 16.81 -16.10
C ASP A 53 -6.89 16.65 -15.81
N SER A 54 -7.59 15.90 -16.66
CA SER A 54 -9.01 15.56 -16.53
C SER A 54 -9.28 14.33 -15.65
N PHE A 55 -8.26 13.82 -14.95
CA PHE A 55 -8.39 12.60 -14.15
C PHE A 55 -9.43 12.76 -13.05
N ASN A 56 -10.32 11.77 -12.96
CA ASN A 56 -11.30 11.66 -11.90
C ASN A 56 -11.19 10.29 -11.23
N LEU A 57 -10.87 10.29 -9.94
CA LEU A 57 -10.69 9.07 -9.16
C LEU A 57 -11.96 8.20 -9.11
N ILE A 58 -13.14 8.81 -9.04
CA ILE A 58 -14.41 8.06 -8.99
C ILE A 58 -14.62 7.31 -10.30
N THR A 59 -14.41 7.98 -11.43
CA THR A 59 -14.51 7.36 -12.76
C THR A 59 -13.47 6.24 -12.93
N PHE A 60 -12.25 6.46 -12.45
CA PHE A 60 -11.21 5.44 -12.44
C PHE A 60 -11.60 4.20 -11.64
N MET A 61 -12.10 4.37 -10.41
CA MET A 61 -12.52 3.25 -9.56
C MET A 61 -13.70 2.49 -10.17
N ARG A 62 -14.65 3.18 -10.81
CA ARG A 62 -15.77 2.53 -11.51
C ARG A 62 -15.31 1.72 -12.73
N ALA A 63 -14.41 2.28 -13.54
CA ALA A 63 -13.84 1.57 -14.69
C ALA A 63 -13.04 0.34 -14.25
N PHE A 64 -12.24 0.47 -13.18
CA PHE A 64 -11.53 -0.64 -12.58
C PHE A 64 -12.48 -1.74 -12.11
N GLU A 65 -13.54 -1.38 -11.37
CA GLU A 65 -14.52 -2.34 -10.89
C GLU A 65 -15.23 -3.08 -12.04
N GLN A 66 -15.57 -2.37 -13.12
CA GLN A 66 -16.17 -2.98 -14.31
C GLN A 66 -15.24 -4.03 -14.95
N LEU A 67 -13.94 -3.73 -15.08
CA LEU A 67 -12.95 -4.67 -15.63
C LEU A 67 -12.85 -5.93 -14.76
N ILE A 68 -12.77 -5.77 -13.43
CA ILE A 68 -12.71 -6.91 -12.50
C ILE A 68 -14.00 -7.74 -12.59
N ARG A 69 -15.17 -7.11 -12.64
CA ARG A 69 -16.46 -7.81 -12.80
C ARG A 69 -16.58 -8.55 -14.13
N ALA A 70 -15.93 -8.06 -15.18
CA ALA A 70 -15.83 -8.73 -16.47
C ALA A 70 -14.82 -9.89 -16.48
N GLY A 71 -14.19 -10.21 -15.35
CA GLY A 71 -13.16 -11.25 -15.25
C GLY A 71 -11.82 -10.85 -15.85
N ILE A 72 -11.63 -9.56 -16.18
CA ILE A 72 -10.38 -9.05 -16.73
C ILE A 72 -9.43 -8.78 -15.56
N GLN A 73 -8.30 -9.50 -15.55
CA GLN A 73 -7.25 -9.25 -14.58
C GLN A 73 -6.52 -7.96 -14.92
N VAL A 74 -6.73 -6.92 -14.12
CA VAL A 74 -6.04 -5.64 -14.27
C VAL A 74 -4.68 -5.70 -13.57
N THR A 75 -3.62 -5.43 -14.31
CA THR A 75 -2.23 -5.48 -13.82
C THR A 75 -1.54 -4.12 -13.81
N THR A 76 -2.12 -3.12 -14.49
CA THR A 76 -1.55 -1.75 -14.62
C THR A 76 -2.62 -0.68 -14.56
N ALA A 77 -2.23 0.54 -14.17
CA ALA A 77 -3.13 1.70 -14.17
C ALA A 77 -3.49 2.14 -15.59
N GLU A 78 -2.58 2.04 -16.56
CA GLU A 78 -2.83 2.32 -17.98
C GLU A 78 -4.02 1.56 -18.55
N GLN A 79 -4.23 0.30 -18.15
CA GLN A 79 -5.38 -0.50 -18.60
C GLN A 79 -6.71 0.15 -18.18
N VAL A 80 -6.77 0.65 -16.94
CA VAL A 80 -7.95 1.36 -16.42
C VAL A 80 -8.10 2.72 -17.10
N LEU A 81 -7.00 3.46 -17.24
CA LEU A 81 -7.00 4.76 -17.92
C LEU A 81 -7.43 4.64 -19.39
N THR A 82 -7.07 3.54 -20.06
CA THR A 82 -7.51 3.26 -21.44
C THR A 82 -9.00 2.94 -21.48
N ALA A 83 -9.49 2.12 -20.54
CA ALA A 83 -10.92 1.82 -20.44
C ALA A 83 -11.76 3.08 -20.16
N MET A 84 -11.23 4.03 -19.39
CA MET A 84 -11.88 5.32 -19.16
C MET A 84 -11.99 6.20 -20.41
N LYS A 85 -11.06 6.07 -21.38
CA LYS A 85 -11.10 6.83 -22.65
C LYS A 85 -12.06 6.23 -23.68
N ALA A 86 -12.45 4.96 -23.50
CA ALA A 86 -13.32 4.24 -24.42
C ALA A 86 -14.82 4.37 -24.08
N ASN A 87 -15.15 5.04 -22.97
CA ASN A 87 -16.51 5.40 -22.53
C ASN A 87 -16.74 6.89 -22.67
#